data_AF-A0A952SIY3-F1
#
_entry.id   AF-A0A952SIY3-F1
#
_cell.length_a   1.000
_cell.length_b   1.000
_cell.length_c   1.000
_cell.angle_alpha   90.00
_cell.angle_beta   90.00
_cell.angle_gamma   90.00
#
_symmetry.space_group_name_H-M   'P 1'
#
loop_
_entity.id
_entity.type
_entity.pdbx_description
1 polymer ?
#
loop_
_entity_poly.entity_id
_entity_poly.type
_entity_poly.pdbx_seq_one_letter_code
_entity_poly.pdbx_strand_id
1 'polypeptide(L)'
;MSSSRQHNSGPELDGPEVPEPSHAERAKTLVYLQQTGSLSTLSRKQPGWPFGSVMPYGLDAEGHPVFLISTMAMHTQNLLGDPRASLLVTPPESRVDPLGAARVTVMGSVTKAPKEENAEIRARYLDRHANASYWVDYQDFGFFRMAIAEIYFVGGFGSMGWVTPADYVAAAVDPLATASANLIHELNTEQSETLLRLARTLGDTEVQQATVTALDRLGFHLRLTIPGRIQGGRVAFPTPVCNESEVRDSLAGLAAQASAGLQVLHSL
;
A
#
# COMPACT_ATOMS: atom_id res chain seq x y z
N MET A 1 25.33 9.16 1.12
CA MET A 1 24.82 10.20 0.22
C MET A 1 23.34 9.94 0.04
N SER A 2 22.52 10.63 0.82
CA SER A 2 21.05 10.48 0.81
C SER A 2 20.50 11.24 -0.39
N SER A 3 20.02 10.49 -1.38
CA SER A 3 19.19 11.04 -2.45
C SER A 3 17.78 10.54 -2.19
N SER A 4 17.00 11.31 -1.43
CA SER A 4 15.55 11.17 -1.25
C SER A 4 14.76 11.51 -2.53
N ARG A 5 15.35 11.27 -3.71
CA ARG A 5 14.73 11.56 -5.00
C ARG A 5 13.58 10.58 -5.21
N GLN A 6 12.38 11.09 -5.04
CA GLN A 6 11.16 10.48 -5.57
C GLN A 6 11.24 10.58 -7.09
N HIS A 7 11.13 9.45 -7.78
CA HIS A 7 11.09 9.40 -9.23
C HIS A 7 9.65 9.10 -9.65
N ASN A 8 8.97 10.14 -10.11
CA ASN A 8 7.72 10.01 -10.83
C ASN A 8 8.05 9.94 -12.33
N SER A 9 8.30 8.74 -12.86
CA SER A 9 8.48 8.50 -14.29
C SER A 9 7.13 8.34 -15.02
N GLY A 10 6.32 9.39 -14.97
CA GLY A 10 5.31 9.67 -16.00
C GLY A 10 5.85 10.67 -17.03
N PRO A 11 5.19 10.89 -18.17
CA PRO A 11 5.49 12.08 -18.98
C PRO A 11 5.41 13.32 -18.07
N GLU A 12 6.29 14.30 -18.26
CA GLU A 12 6.12 15.62 -17.64
C GLU A 12 4.77 16.16 -18.12
N LEU A 13 3.74 15.97 -17.30
CA LEU A 13 2.42 16.52 -17.56
C LEU A 13 2.52 17.99 -17.18
N ASP A 14 2.48 18.89 -18.16
CA ASP A 14 2.33 20.35 -18.02
C ASP A 14 0.97 20.76 -17.38
N GLY A 15 0.47 19.94 -16.45
CA GLY A 15 -0.83 20.06 -15.80
C GLY A 15 -0.71 20.33 -14.30
N PRO A 16 -1.83 20.68 -13.64
CA PRO A 16 -1.85 20.91 -12.20
C PRO A 16 -1.51 19.62 -11.44
N GLU A 17 -0.72 19.75 -10.38
CA GLU A 17 -0.39 18.64 -9.49
C GLU A 17 -1.67 18.17 -8.78
N VAL A 18 -2.16 16.98 -9.13
CA VAL A 18 -3.36 16.38 -8.54
C VAL A 18 -2.97 15.71 -7.23
N PRO A 19 -3.58 16.05 -6.08
CA PRO A 19 -3.21 15.51 -4.78
C PRO A 19 -3.25 13.98 -4.73
N GLU A 20 -2.14 13.38 -4.28
CA GLU A 20 -1.99 11.95 -4.00
C GLU A 20 -1.46 11.74 -2.57
N PRO A 21 -1.81 10.62 -1.92
CA PRO A 21 -1.19 10.25 -0.66
C PRO A 21 0.33 10.11 -0.86
N SER A 22 1.10 10.54 0.13
CA SER A 22 2.56 10.45 0.07
C SER A 22 3.04 9.00 -0.10
N HIS A 23 4.26 8.80 -0.60
CA HIS A 23 4.86 7.45 -0.64
C HIS A 23 4.86 6.78 0.74
N ALA A 24 5.00 7.56 1.82
CA ALA A 24 4.94 7.05 3.19
C ALA A 24 3.54 6.53 3.56
N GLU A 25 2.48 7.29 3.26
CA GLU A 25 1.10 6.85 3.51
C GLU A 25 0.71 5.65 2.65
N ARG A 26 1.12 5.63 1.37
CA ARG A 26 0.89 4.49 0.48
C ARG A 26 1.63 3.24 0.95
N ALA A 27 2.88 3.38 1.36
CA ALA A 27 3.67 2.30 1.93
C ALA A 27 3.03 1.76 3.23
N LYS A 28 2.68 2.64 4.18
CA LYS A 28 2.06 2.26 5.46
C LYS A 28 0.71 1.60 5.25
N THR A 29 -0.11 2.13 4.35
CA THR A 29 -1.40 1.54 3.97
C THR A 29 -1.22 0.15 3.37
N LEU A 30 -0.25 -0.03 2.47
CA LEU A 30 0.01 -1.35 1.87
C LEU A 30 0.49 -2.37 2.91
N VAL A 31 1.44 -1.98 3.78
CA VAL A 31 1.90 -2.84 4.88
C VAL A 31 0.75 -3.18 5.83
N TYR A 32 -0.14 -2.23 6.12
CA TYR A 32 -1.33 -2.42 6.95
C TYR A 32 -2.36 -3.36 6.34
N LEU A 33 -2.56 -3.34 5.01
CA LEU A 33 -3.54 -4.20 4.35
C LEU A 33 -3.07 -5.65 4.22
N GLN A 34 -1.77 -5.87 4.03
CA GLN A 34 -1.25 -7.22 3.79
C GLN A 34 -0.84 -7.93 5.08
N GLN A 35 -1.18 -9.20 5.22
CA GLN A 35 -0.89 -9.98 6.44
C GLN A 35 0.36 -10.87 6.31
N THR A 36 0.87 -11.00 5.09
CA THR A 36 2.02 -11.85 4.75
C THR A 36 2.93 -11.12 3.79
N GLY A 37 4.23 -11.42 3.86
CA GLY A 37 5.23 -10.94 2.93
C GLY A 37 6.32 -11.98 2.71
N SER A 38 7.35 -11.60 1.96
CA SER A 38 8.58 -12.39 1.79
C SER A 38 9.69 -11.77 2.63
N LEU A 39 10.10 -12.46 3.70
CA LEU A 39 11.22 -12.06 4.53
C LEU A 39 12.52 -12.61 3.92
N SER A 40 13.43 -11.71 3.57
CA SER A 40 14.78 -12.03 3.12
C SER A 40 15.76 -11.83 4.27
N THR A 41 16.51 -12.88 4.60
CA THR A 41 17.52 -12.91 5.68
C THR A 41 18.88 -13.36 5.12
N LEU A 42 19.96 -13.19 5.87
CA LEU A 42 21.28 -13.66 5.47
C LEU A 42 21.46 -15.14 5.87
N SER A 43 21.70 -16.02 4.90
CA SER A 43 21.79 -17.45 5.15
C SER A 43 23.02 -17.82 5.98
N ARG A 44 22.80 -18.45 7.14
CA ARG A 44 23.89 -19.06 7.92
C ARG A 44 24.39 -20.36 7.32
N LYS A 45 23.51 -21.09 6.62
CA LYS A 45 23.85 -22.38 6.00
C LYS A 45 24.71 -22.19 4.74
N GLN A 46 24.49 -21.09 4.03
CA GLN A 46 25.23 -20.75 2.81
C GLN A 46 25.73 -19.29 2.92
N PRO A 47 26.94 -19.08 3.45
CA PRO A 47 27.48 -17.74 3.66
C PRO A 47 27.48 -16.89 2.39
N GLY A 48 27.05 -15.64 2.51
CA GLY A 48 26.97 -14.67 1.40
C GLY A 48 25.69 -14.75 0.57
N TRP A 49 24.81 -15.72 0.81
CA TRP A 49 23.56 -15.87 0.06
C TRP A 49 22.35 -15.33 0.84
N PRO A 50 21.41 -14.63 0.19
CA PRO A 50 20.13 -14.30 0.80
C PRO A 50 19.25 -15.55 0.90
N PHE A 51 18.37 -15.57 1.89
CA PHE A 51 17.38 -16.61 2.10
C PHE A 51 15.99 -16.00 2.24
N GLY A 52 15.11 -16.29 1.27
CA GLY A 52 13.71 -15.86 1.28
C GLY A 52 12.80 -16.87 1.96
N SER A 53 11.85 -16.39 2.76
CA SER A 53 10.78 -17.20 3.35
C SER A 53 9.46 -16.45 3.39
N VAL A 54 8.35 -17.16 3.18
CA VAL A 54 7.01 -16.60 3.44
C VAL A 54 6.90 -16.27 4.92
N MET A 55 6.46 -15.06 5.23
CA MET A 55 6.45 -14.52 6.58
C MET A 55 5.12 -13.83 6.89
N PRO A 56 4.24 -14.47 7.68
CA PRO A 56 3.15 -13.78 8.36
C PRO A 56 3.70 -12.72 9.32
N TYR A 57 3.05 -11.56 9.36
CA TYR A 57 3.44 -10.49 10.26
C TYR A 57 2.23 -9.75 10.83
N GLY A 58 2.39 -9.25 12.06
CA GLY A 58 1.56 -8.23 12.68
C GLY A 58 2.26 -6.87 12.65
N LEU A 59 1.60 -5.85 13.21
CA LEU A 59 2.15 -4.50 13.32
C LEU A 59 2.06 -4.04 14.78
N ASP A 60 3.10 -3.34 15.24
CA ASP A 60 3.03 -2.59 16.50
C ASP A 60 2.26 -1.26 16.33
N ALA A 61 2.27 -0.41 17.35
CA ALA A 61 1.53 0.84 17.34
C ALA A 61 2.04 1.84 16.29
N GLU A 62 3.35 1.81 16.00
CA GLU A 62 4.03 2.69 15.07
C GLU A 62 3.97 2.17 13.62
N GLY A 63 3.58 0.90 13.44
CA GLY A 63 3.47 0.24 12.14
C GLY A 63 4.71 -0.57 11.75
N HIS A 64 5.58 -0.90 12.70
CA HIS A 64 6.70 -1.79 12.46
C HIS A 64 6.23 -3.25 12.36
N PRO A 65 6.76 -4.02 11.39
CA PRO A 65 6.50 -5.45 11.30
C PRO A 65 6.95 -6.21 12.56
N VAL A 66 6.04 -7.04 13.07
CA VAL A 66 6.30 -7.99 14.16
C VAL A 66 6.01 -9.40 13.69
N PHE A 67 6.92 -10.32 13.99
CA PHE A 67 6.90 -11.71 13.54
C PHE A 67 6.77 -12.64 14.74
N LEU A 68 5.93 -13.67 14.64
CA LEU A 68 5.88 -14.79 15.58
C LEU A 68 6.55 -15.99 14.93
N ILE A 69 7.79 -16.28 15.31
CA ILE A 69 8.65 -17.26 14.63
C ILE A 69 9.21 -18.30 15.58
N SER A 70 9.30 -19.55 15.13
CA SER A 70 9.95 -20.62 15.88
C SER A 70 11.47 -20.43 15.87
N THR A 71 12.11 -20.63 17.01
CA THR A 71 13.56 -20.71 17.20
C THR A 71 14.20 -21.78 16.33
N MET A 72 13.46 -22.81 15.91
CA MET A 72 13.98 -23.86 15.02
C MET A 72 13.98 -23.47 13.54
N ALA A 73 13.24 -22.43 13.14
CA ALA A 73 13.13 -22.04 11.75
C ALA A 73 14.43 -21.44 11.20
N MET A 74 14.74 -21.72 9.93
CA MET A 74 15.98 -21.23 9.29
C MET A 74 16.06 -19.70 9.27
N HIS A 75 14.96 -18.99 9.01
CA HIS A 75 14.95 -17.52 9.08
C HIS A 75 15.27 -17.03 10.49
N THR A 76 14.81 -17.70 11.56
CA THR A 76 15.12 -17.30 12.94
C THR A 76 16.59 -17.55 13.24
N GLN A 77 17.11 -18.70 12.84
CA GLN A 77 18.54 -18.99 12.99
C GLN A 77 19.39 -17.98 12.23
N ASN A 78 18.99 -17.58 11.03
CA ASN A 78 19.64 -16.53 10.25
C ASN A 78 19.63 -15.19 11.00
N LEU A 79 18.46 -14.75 11.49
CA LEU A 79 18.31 -13.49 12.24
C LEU A 79 19.12 -13.43 13.53
N LEU A 80 19.27 -14.57 14.23
CA LEU A 80 20.11 -14.66 15.42
C LEU A 80 21.61 -14.55 15.10
N GLY A 81 22.03 -14.88 13.87
CA GLY A 81 23.41 -14.69 13.42
C GLY A 81 23.67 -13.30 12.86
N ASP A 82 22.72 -12.76 12.10
CA ASP A 82 22.75 -11.40 11.57
C ASP A 82 21.32 -10.86 11.49
N PRO A 83 20.98 -9.80 12.24
CA PRO A 83 19.61 -9.34 12.36
C PRO A 83 19.14 -8.55 11.13
N ARG A 84 20.02 -8.24 10.17
CA ARG A 84 19.65 -7.47 8.98
C ARG A 84 18.73 -8.30 8.08
N ALA A 85 17.58 -7.73 7.74
CA ALA A 85 16.59 -8.34 6.89
C ALA A 85 15.79 -7.32 6.09
N SER A 86 15.10 -7.79 5.06
CA SER A 86 14.08 -7.01 4.36
C SER A 86 12.78 -7.80 4.22
N LEU A 87 11.65 -7.12 4.39
CA LEU A 87 10.31 -7.66 4.16
C LEU A 87 9.74 -7.04 2.88
N LEU A 88 9.55 -7.87 1.85
CA LEU A 88 8.81 -7.48 0.65
C LEU A 88 7.32 -7.76 0.86
N VAL A 89 6.49 -6.74 0.67
CA VAL A 89 5.04 -6.81 0.77
C VAL A 89 4.43 -6.42 -0.57
N THR A 90 3.53 -7.27 -1.05
CA THR A 90 2.83 -7.12 -2.33
C THR A 90 1.35 -7.43 -2.13
N PRO A 91 0.42 -6.68 -2.73
CA PRO A 91 -1.00 -6.96 -2.66
C PRO A 91 -1.39 -8.11 -3.62
N PRO A 92 -2.56 -8.75 -3.44
CA PRO A 92 -2.97 -9.94 -4.20
C PRO A 92 -2.96 -9.76 -5.73
N GLU A 93 -3.29 -8.57 -6.22
CA GLU A 93 -3.32 -8.21 -7.65
C GLU A 93 -1.95 -8.30 -8.32
N SER A 94 -0.85 -8.31 -7.56
CA SER A 94 0.51 -8.55 -8.08
C SER A 94 0.67 -9.92 -8.74
N ARG A 95 -0.25 -10.86 -8.48
CA ARG A 95 -0.27 -12.17 -9.16
C ARG A 95 -0.74 -12.08 -10.61
N VAL A 96 -1.51 -11.05 -10.95
CA VAL A 96 -2.07 -10.83 -12.28
C VAL A 96 -1.25 -9.80 -13.03
N ASP A 97 -0.89 -8.69 -12.38
CA ASP A 97 -0.05 -7.63 -12.95
C ASP A 97 1.12 -7.29 -12.00
N PRO A 98 2.23 -8.05 -12.06
CA PRO A 98 3.34 -7.89 -11.13
C PRO A 98 4.11 -6.56 -11.28
N LEU A 99 4.04 -5.91 -12.45
CA LEU A 99 4.76 -4.66 -12.70
C LEU A 99 3.88 -3.43 -12.46
N GLY A 100 2.57 -3.53 -12.74
CA GLY A 100 1.60 -2.48 -12.47
C GLY A 100 1.15 -2.41 -11.02
N ALA A 101 1.19 -3.52 -10.27
CA ALA A 101 0.81 -3.51 -8.85
C ALA A 101 1.83 -2.80 -7.95
N ALA A 102 1.33 -2.17 -6.89
CA ALA A 102 2.18 -1.54 -5.88
C ALA A 102 2.96 -2.59 -5.08
N ARG A 103 4.13 -2.22 -4.54
CA ARG A 103 4.96 -3.06 -3.69
C ARG A 103 5.78 -2.18 -2.75
N VAL A 104 6.11 -2.73 -1.58
CA VAL A 104 6.94 -2.06 -0.59
C VAL A 104 7.97 -3.04 -0.04
N THR A 105 9.22 -2.60 0.01
CA THR A 105 10.31 -3.30 0.69
C THR A 105 10.66 -2.53 1.95
N VAL A 106 10.41 -3.13 3.11
CA VAL A 106 10.80 -2.58 4.42
C VAL A 106 12.13 -3.22 4.80
N MET A 107 13.18 -2.43 5.02
CA MET A 107 14.51 -2.92 5.41
C MET A 107 14.80 -2.53 6.85
N GLY A 108 15.42 -3.43 7.61
CA GLY A 108 15.69 -3.15 9.01
C GLY A 108 16.48 -4.23 9.72
N SER A 109 16.61 -4.04 11.03
CA SER A 109 17.16 -5.02 11.95
C SER A 109 16.02 -5.72 12.69
N VAL A 110 15.94 -7.05 12.58
CA VAL A 110 14.92 -7.85 13.24
C VAL A 110 15.52 -8.52 14.46
N THR A 111 15.04 -8.13 15.64
CA THR A 111 15.51 -8.65 16.92
C THR A 111 14.34 -9.12 17.77
N LYS A 112 14.62 -9.98 18.75
CA LYS A 112 13.60 -10.46 19.69
C LYS A 112 12.97 -9.26 20.41
N ALA A 113 11.64 -9.24 20.50
CA ALA A 113 10.93 -8.20 21.22
C ALA A 113 11.18 -8.33 22.75
N PRO A 114 11.21 -7.22 23.49
CA PRO A 114 11.29 -7.25 24.95
C PRO A 114 10.11 -8.01 25.56
N LYS A 115 10.34 -8.72 26.66
CA LYS A 115 9.30 -9.56 27.28
C LYS A 115 8.15 -8.73 27.83
N GLU A 116 8.46 -7.50 28.22
CA GLU A 116 7.54 -6.53 28.81
C GLU A 116 6.48 -6.08 27.79
N GLU A 117 6.83 -6.07 26.50
CA GLU A 117 5.93 -5.69 25.40
C GLU A 117 5.10 -6.87 24.86
N ASN A 118 5.43 -8.12 25.25
CA ASN A 118 4.83 -9.33 24.66
C ASN A 118 3.31 -9.38 24.76
N ALA A 119 2.71 -8.88 25.85
CA ALA A 119 1.26 -8.94 26.04
C ALA A 119 0.51 -8.09 24.98
N GLU A 120 0.99 -6.86 24.75
CA GLU A 120 0.42 -5.98 23.73
C GLU A 120 0.67 -6.52 22.32
N ILE A 121 1.91 -6.91 22.04
CA ILE A 121 2.29 -7.50 20.75
C ILE A 121 1.44 -8.74 20.45
N ARG A 122 1.26 -9.63 21.43
CA ARG A 122 0.45 -10.85 21.28
C ARG A 122 -1.00 -10.50 20.93
N ALA A 123 -1.60 -9.54 21.63
CA ALA A 123 -2.98 -9.13 21.37
C ALA A 123 -3.14 -8.63 19.91
N ARG A 124 -2.29 -7.69 19.49
CA ARG A 124 -2.30 -7.14 18.11
C ARG A 124 -2.02 -8.21 17.05
N TYR A 125 -1.06 -9.10 17.32
CA TYR A 125 -0.71 -10.17 16.38
C TYR A 125 -1.86 -11.17 16.20
N LEU A 126 -2.53 -11.56 17.29
CA LEU A 126 -3.64 -12.52 17.24
C LEU A 126 -4.93 -11.93 16.64
N ASP A 127 -5.17 -10.62 16.80
CA ASP A 127 -6.25 -9.93 16.11
C ASP A 127 -6.14 -10.07 14.59
N ARG A 128 -4.89 -10.03 14.10
CA ARG A 128 -4.58 -10.22 12.68
C ARG A 128 -4.48 -11.69 12.26
N HIS A 129 -3.96 -12.56 13.14
CA HIS A 129 -3.66 -13.96 12.88
C HIS A 129 -4.26 -14.88 13.95
N ALA A 130 -5.59 -15.01 13.96
CA ALA A 130 -6.31 -15.79 14.99
C ALA A 130 -5.80 -17.24 15.12
N ASN A 131 -5.40 -17.87 14.00
CA ASN A 131 -4.86 -19.23 13.98
C ASN A 131 -3.53 -19.37 14.75
N ALA A 132 -2.77 -18.28 14.95
CA ALA A 132 -1.54 -18.34 15.72
C ALA A 132 -1.77 -18.64 17.20
N SER A 133 -3.01 -18.54 17.70
CA SER A 133 -3.38 -18.95 19.06
C SER A 133 -3.03 -20.41 19.37
N TYR A 134 -2.92 -21.28 18.36
CA TYR A 134 -2.55 -22.69 18.56
C TYR A 134 -1.06 -22.91 18.90
N TRP A 135 -0.17 -21.98 18.57
CA TRP A 135 1.29 -22.15 18.77
C TRP A 135 2.00 -20.94 19.43
N VAL A 136 1.31 -19.82 19.63
CA VAL A 136 1.89 -18.59 20.20
C VAL A 136 2.49 -18.79 21.60
N ASP A 137 1.97 -19.76 22.36
CA ASP A 137 2.42 -20.05 23.72
C ASP A 137 3.43 -21.23 23.77
N TYR A 138 3.86 -21.75 22.61
CA TYR A 138 4.92 -22.75 22.55
C TYR A 138 6.27 -22.14 22.91
N GLN A 139 7.07 -22.89 23.69
CA GLN A 139 8.36 -22.41 24.20
C GLN A 139 9.37 -22.11 23.09
N ASP A 140 9.24 -22.77 21.94
CA ASP A 140 10.11 -22.56 20.81
C ASP A 140 9.66 -21.38 19.93
N PHE A 141 8.50 -20.75 20.16
CA PHE A 141 8.07 -19.55 19.45
C PHE A 141 8.39 -18.26 20.21
N GLY A 142 8.63 -17.18 19.49
CA GLY A 142 8.84 -15.87 20.08
C GLY A 142 8.53 -14.72 19.13
N PHE A 143 8.23 -13.56 19.72
CA PHE A 143 8.02 -12.33 18.97
C PHE A 143 9.35 -11.66 18.63
N PHE A 144 9.47 -11.23 17.38
CA PHE A 144 10.60 -10.46 16.86
C PHE A 144 10.05 -9.21 16.17
N ARG A 145 10.66 -8.05 16.40
CA ARG A 145 10.26 -6.78 15.81
C ARG A 145 11.33 -6.30 14.84
N MET A 146 10.91 -5.77 13.69
CA MET A 146 11.78 -5.07 12.76
C MET A 146 11.93 -3.60 13.16
N ALA A 147 13.11 -3.20 13.60
CA ALA A 147 13.48 -1.79 13.65
C ALA A 147 13.79 -1.32 12.22
N ILE A 148 12.92 -0.48 11.66
CA ILE A 148 13.02 -0.04 10.26
C ILE A 148 14.19 0.91 10.08
N ALA A 149 15.05 0.62 9.10
CA ALA A 149 16.17 1.46 8.68
C ALA A 149 15.81 2.30 7.44
N GLU A 150 15.14 1.70 6.47
CA GLU A 150 14.75 2.34 5.20
C GLU A 150 13.53 1.62 4.61
N ILE A 151 12.72 2.34 3.84
CA ILE A 151 11.60 1.77 3.10
C ILE A 151 11.74 2.16 1.63
N TYR A 152 11.52 1.21 0.74
CA TYR A 152 11.44 1.46 -0.70
C TYR A 152 10.03 1.16 -1.20
N PHE A 153 9.34 2.19 -1.70
CA PHE A 153 8.00 2.06 -2.24
C PHE A 153 8.03 2.13 -3.76
N VAL A 154 7.20 1.30 -4.39
CA VAL A 154 6.88 1.41 -5.80
C VAL A 154 5.38 1.26 -6.00
N GLY A 155 4.73 2.28 -6.56
CA GLY A 155 3.28 2.34 -6.74
C GLY A 155 2.75 1.70 -8.02
N GLY A 156 3.60 1.02 -8.80
CA GLY A 156 3.28 0.52 -10.14
C GLY A 156 4.23 1.07 -11.19
N PHE A 157 3.70 1.48 -12.33
CA PHE A 157 4.46 2.20 -13.34
C PHE A 157 4.67 3.65 -12.91
N GLY A 158 5.90 4.15 -13.03
CA GLY A 158 6.17 5.59 -12.98
C GLY A 158 6.05 6.28 -11.63
N SER A 159 5.91 5.57 -10.51
CA SER A 159 5.94 6.18 -9.16
C SER A 159 6.75 5.31 -8.20
N MET A 160 7.98 5.71 -7.88
CA MET A 160 8.84 5.01 -6.92
C MET A 160 9.70 5.96 -6.11
N GLY A 161 10.02 5.57 -4.88
CA GLY A 161 10.81 6.41 -4.00
C GLY A 161 11.22 5.74 -2.70
N TRP A 162 12.29 6.28 -2.11
CA TRP A 162 12.70 5.98 -0.75
C TRP A 162 11.83 6.76 0.24
N VAL A 163 11.44 6.09 1.31
CA VAL A 163 10.68 6.65 2.43
C VAL A 163 11.52 6.46 3.69
N THR A 164 11.72 7.53 4.44
CA THR A 164 12.48 7.46 5.69
C THR A 164 11.66 6.81 6.80
N PRO A 165 12.29 6.19 7.82
CA PRO A 165 11.55 5.66 8.96
C PRO A 165 10.71 6.72 9.68
N ALA A 166 11.19 7.96 9.76
CA ALA A 166 10.46 9.06 10.39
C ALA A 166 9.17 9.40 9.62
N ASP A 167 9.24 9.50 8.30
CA ASP A 167 8.06 9.76 7.46
C ASP A 167 7.06 8.60 7.53
N TYR A 168 7.53 7.35 7.55
CA TYR A 168 6.69 6.17 7.69
C TYR A 168 5.96 6.12 9.04
N VAL A 169 6.65 6.44 10.14
CA VAL A 169 6.03 6.51 11.48
C VAL A 169 5.02 7.64 11.55
N ALA A 170 5.33 8.82 10.98
CA ALA A 170 4.44 9.98 10.96
C ALA A 170 3.22 9.81 10.03
N ALA A 171 3.33 8.98 8.99
CA ALA A 171 2.24 8.71 8.07
C ALA A 171 1.04 8.02 8.74
N ALA A 172 -0.14 8.24 8.18
CA ALA A 172 -1.36 7.52 8.56
C ALA A 172 -1.69 6.46 7.51
N VAL A 173 -2.37 5.40 7.94
CA VAL A 173 -3.07 4.50 7.02
C VAL A 173 -4.23 5.27 6.41
N ASP A 174 -4.45 5.11 5.10
CA ASP A 174 -5.60 5.74 4.43
C ASP A 174 -6.92 5.29 5.10
N PRO A 175 -7.82 6.20 5.46
CA PRO A 175 -9.07 5.85 6.14
C PRO A 175 -9.97 4.94 5.30
N LEU A 176 -9.83 4.94 3.97
CA LEU A 176 -10.57 4.07 3.06
C LEU A 176 -9.90 2.73 2.82
N ALA A 177 -8.72 2.46 3.41
CA ALA A 177 -7.88 1.31 3.06
C ALA A 177 -8.64 -0.02 2.99
N THR A 178 -9.47 -0.33 4.00
CA THR A 178 -10.23 -1.58 4.08
C THR A 178 -11.47 -1.61 3.20
N ALA A 179 -12.05 -0.43 2.89
CA ALA A 179 -13.27 -0.29 2.10
C ALA A 179 -12.99 -0.12 0.59
N SER A 180 -11.80 0.35 0.23
CA SER A 180 -11.43 0.79 -1.13
C SER A 180 -11.71 -0.28 -2.19
N ALA A 181 -11.36 -1.55 -1.96
CA ALA A 181 -11.61 -2.61 -2.93
C ALA A 181 -13.11 -2.80 -3.24
N ASN A 182 -13.95 -2.78 -2.20
CA ASN A 182 -15.40 -2.91 -2.36
C ASN A 182 -16.01 -1.68 -3.01
N LEU A 183 -15.56 -0.48 -2.61
CA LEU A 183 -15.97 0.78 -3.23
C LEU A 183 -15.60 0.83 -4.71
N ILE A 184 -14.38 0.44 -5.09
CA ILE A 184 -13.94 0.39 -6.49
C ILE A 184 -14.84 -0.55 -7.28
N HIS A 185 -15.18 -1.72 -6.73
CA HIS A 185 -16.11 -2.65 -7.37
C HIS A 185 -17.48 -2.00 -7.57
N GLU A 186 -18.07 -1.46 -6.50
CA GLU A 186 -19.38 -0.78 -6.50
C GLU A 186 -19.43 0.37 -7.51
N LEU A 187 -18.43 1.26 -7.51
CA LEU A 187 -18.37 2.41 -8.43
C LEU A 187 -18.31 1.94 -9.89
N ASN A 188 -17.54 0.89 -10.18
CA ASN A 188 -17.41 0.35 -11.52
C ASN A 188 -18.67 -0.39 -11.99
N THR A 189 -19.46 -0.97 -11.10
CA THR A 189 -20.69 -1.71 -11.44
C THR A 189 -21.92 -0.80 -11.48
N GLU A 190 -22.08 0.07 -10.49
CA GLU A 190 -23.31 0.83 -10.25
C GLU A 190 -23.23 2.28 -10.74
N GLN A 191 -22.02 2.85 -10.83
CA GLN A 191 -21.80 4.25 -11.21
C GLN A 191 -21.09 4.38 -12.58
N SER A 192 -21.09 3.32 -13.41
CA SER A 192 -20.39 3.30 -14.70
C SER A 192 -20.81 4.44 -15.65
N GLU A 193 -22.10 4.78 -15.71
CA GLU A 193 -22.60 5.90 -16.51
C GLU A 193 -22.12 7.25 -15.98
N THR A 194 -22.11 7.44 -14.66
CA THR A 194 -21.59 8.63 -13.98
C THR A 194 -20.10 8.81 -14.28
N LEU A 195 -19.32 7.74 -14.16
CA LEU A 195 -17.88 7.72 -14.46
C LEU A 195 -17.62 8.02 -15.94
N LEU A 196 -18.39 7.45 -16.86
CA LEU A 196 -18.26 7.70 -18.29
C LEU A 196 -18.56 9.16 -18.63
N ARG A 197 -19.62 9.73 -18.04
CA ARG A 197 -19.97 11.15 -18.23
C ARG A 197 -18.86 12.05 -17.69
N LEU A 198 -18.39 11.80 -16.47
CA LEU A 198 -17.30 12.55 -15.87
C LEU A 198 -16.03 12.49 -16.74
N ALA A 199 -15.63 11.31 -17.20
CA ALA A 199 -14.46 11.14 -18.06
C ALA A 199 -14.57 11.89 -19.39
N ARG A 200 -15.76 11.90 -20.03
CA ARG A 200 -15.98 12.65 -21.28
C ARG A 200 -15.97 14.16 -21.08
N THR A 201 -16.45 14.63 -19.93
CA THR A 201 -16.46 16.07 -19.62
C THR A 201 -15.08 16.59 -19.26
N LEU A 202 -14.29 15.80 -18.52
CA LEU A 202 -12.96 16.20 -18.06
C LEU A 202 -11.86 15.95 -19.08
N GLY A 203 -11.96 14.86 -19.85
CA GLY A 203 -10.94 14.43 -20.80
C GLY A 203 -11.45 14.44 -22.24
N ASP A 204 -11.62 13.25 -22.81
CA ASP A 204 -11.96 13.06 -24.23
C ASP A 204 -13.42 12.64 -24.43
N THR A 205 -14.13 13.33 -25.32
CA THR A 205 -15.52 13.01 -25.68
C THR A 205 -15.70 11.62 -26.31
N GLU A 206 -14.65 11.05 -26.91
CA GLU A 206 -14.65 9.73 -27.56
C GLU A 206 -14.47 8.57 -26.58
N VAL A 207 -14.32 8.82 -25.26
CA VAL A 207 -14.21 7.77 -24.25
C VAL A 207 -15.41 6.82 -24.36
N GLN A 208 -15.12 5.52 -24.49
CA GLN A 208 -16.12 4.45 -24.59
C GLN A 208 -16.37 3.80 -23.23
N GLN A 209 -15.36 3.76 -22.36
CA GLN A 209 -15.45 3.18 -21.03
C GLN A 209 -14.51 3.93 -20.07
N ALA A 210 -14.98 4.15 -18.85
CA ALA A 210 -14.18 4.65 -17.73
C ALA A 210 -14.26 3.64 -16.58
N THR A 211 -13.12 3.34 -15.95
CA THR A 211 -13.05 2.38 -14.85
C THR A 211 -12.14 2.91 -13.76
N VAL A 212 -12.60 2.94 -12.52
CA VAL A 212 -11.78 3.25 -11.36
C VAL A 212 -10.80 2.11 -11.13
N THR A 213 -9.51 2.43 -11.03
CA THR A 213 -8.43 1.45 -10.80
C THR A 213 -7.82 1.55 -9.41
N ALA A 214 -7.91 2.71 -8.77
CA ALA A 214 -7.47 2.95 -7.39
C ALA A 214 -8.28 4.08 -6.78
N LEU A 215 -8.49 4.02 -5.47
CA LEU A 215 -9.25 4.99 -4.68
C LEU A 215 -8.57 5.19 -3.33
N ASP A 216 -8.39 6.44 -2.95
CA ASP A 216 -7.83 6.90 -1.69
C ASP A 216 -8.60 8.13 -1.19
N ARG A 217 -8.27 8.61 0.01
CA ARG A 217 -8.99 9.73 0.63
C ARG A 217 -8.95 11.04 -0.17
N LEU A 218 -8.00 11.20 -1.09
CA LEU A 218 -7.80 12.44 -1.85
C LEU A 218 -8.42 12.38 -3.25
N GLY A 219 -8.80 11.20 -3.73
CA GLY A 219 -9.35 11.04 -5.07
C GLY A 219 -9.25 9.61 -5.58
N PHE A 220 -9.36 9.48 -6.91
CA PHE A 220 -9.34 8.17 -7.57
C PHE A 220 -8.65 8.23 -8.94
N HIS A 221 -8.07 7.10 -9.33
CA HIS A 221 -7.53 6.90 -10.66
C HIS A 221 -8.57 6.31 -11.59
N LEU A 222 -8.65 6.84 -12.80
CA LEU A 222 -9.44 6.32 -13.90
C LEU A 222 -8.54 5.73 -14.98
N ARG A 223 -8.99 4.60 -15.51
CA ARG A 223 -8.56 4.06 -16.80
C ARG A 223 -9.66 4.30 -17.82
N LEU A 224 -9.33 5.03 -18.87
CA LEU A 224 -10.20 5.37 -19.97
C LEU A 224 -9.86 4.51 -21.19
N THR A 225 -10.89 3.90 -21.78
CA THR A 225 -10.80 3.23 -23.08
C THR A 225 -11.32 4.18 -24.15
N ILE A 226 -10.43 4.57 -25.06
CA ILE A 226 -10.71 5.47 -26.19
C ILE A 226 -10.36 4.69 -27.47
N PRO A 227 -11.01 4.92 -28.63
CA PRO A 227 -10.65 4.22 -29.86
C PRO A 227 -9.15 4.26 -30.15
N GLY A 228 -8.52 3.08 -30.17
CA GLY A 228 -7.08 2.92 -30.46
C GLY A 228 -6.13 3.30 -29.34
N ARG A 229 -6.59 3.71 -28.14
CA ARG A 229 -5.70 4.07 -27.01
C ARG A 229 -6.33 3.83 -25.64
N ILE A 230 -5.48 3.55 -24.65
CA ILE A 230 -5.84 3.55 -23.23
C ILE A 230 -5.18 4.76 -22.59
N GLN A 231 -5.94 5.53 -21.81
CA GLN A 231 -5.44 6.68 -21.09
C GLN A 231 -5.72 6.51 -19.60
N GLY A 232 -4.70 6.72 -18.76
CA GLY A 232 -4.87 6.81 -17.32
C GLY A 232 -4.89 8.27 -16.88
N GLY A 233 -5.59 8.56 -15.81
CA GLY A 233 -5.46 9.83 -15.11
C GLY A 233 -6.12 9.79 -13.75
N ARG A 234 -6.02 10.87 -13.01
CA ARG A 234 -6.50 10.99 -11.64
C ARG A 234 -7.50 12.13 -11.54
N VAL A 235 -8.54 11.95 -10.73
CA VAL A 235 -9.50 12.99 -10.36
C VAL A 235 -9.42 13.18 -8.85
N ALA A 236 -9.20 14.42 -8.41
CA ALA A 236 -9.17 14.74 -6.99
C ALA A 236 -10.58 15.02 -6.46
N PHE A 237 -10.83 14.60 -5.21
CA PHE A 237 -11.97 15.11 -4.47
C PHE A 237 -11.72 16.58 -4.09
N PRO A 238 -12.79 17.43 -4.02
CA PRO A 238 -12.64 18.82 -3.57
C PRO A 238 -12.12 18.94 -2.14
N THR A 239 -12.44 17.95 -1.29
CA THR A 239 -11.98 17.83 0.08
C THR A 239 -11.63 16.37 0.38
N PRO A 240 -10.65 16.08 1.26
CA PRO A 240 -10.37 14.71 1.69
C PRO A 240 -11.61 14.04 2.28
N VAL A 241 -11.83 12.77 1.93
CA VAL A 241 -12.96 11.95 2.39
C VAL A 241 -12.48 10.85 3.34
N CYS A 242 -13.32 10.45 4.29
CA CYS A 242 -12.95 9.54 5.38
C CYS A 242 -13.77 8.24 5.42
N ASN A 243 -14.84 8.13 4.63
CA ASN A 243 -15.74 6.96 4.63
C ASN A 243 -16.47 6.78 3.29
N GLU A 244 -17.20 5.67 3.16
CA GLU A 244 -17.91 5.31 1.93
C GLU A 244 -19.00 6.32 1.54
N SER A 245 -19.68 6.96 2.50
CA SER A 245 -20.72 7.95 2.21
C SER A 245 -20.12 9.18 1.55
N GLU A 246 -19.04 9.70 2.14
CA GLU A 246 -18.34 10.88 1.63
C GLU A 246 -17.74 10.65 0.23
N VAL A 247 -17.30 9.43 -0.07
CA VAL A 247 -16.86 9.05 -1.43
C VAL A 247 -18.00 9.19 -2.44
N ARG A 248 -19.19 8.65 -2.12
CA ARG A 248 -20.36 8.71 -3.01
C ARG A 248 -20.84 10.14 -3.20
N ASP A 249 -20.95 10.90 -2.10
CA ASP A 249 -21.36 12.29 -2.12
C ASP A 249 -20.38 13.15 -2.94
N SER A 250 -19.08 12.91 -2.77
CA SER A 250 -18.04 13.61 -3.54
C SER A 250 -18.06 13.26 -5.02
N LEU A 251 -18.29 11.99 -5.39
CA LEU A 251 -18.44 11.61 -6.81
C LEU A 251 -19.66 12.27 -7.46
N ALA A 252 -20.81 12.27 -6.77
CA ALA A 252 -22.01 12.95 -7.24
C ALA A 252 -21.77 14.47 -7.40
N GLY A 253 -21.08 15.09 -6.44
CA GLY A 253 -20.68 16.49 -6.48
C GLY A 253 -19.76 16.80 -7.68
N LEU A 254 -18.75 15.96 -7.92
CA LEU A 254 -17.85 16.09 -9.07
C LEU A 254 -18.59 15.99 -10.41
N ALA A 255 -19.52 15.05 -10.54
CA ALA A 255 -20.33 14.90 -11.75
C ALA A 255 -21.23 16.12 -12.01
N ALA A 256 -21.81 16.69 -10.95
CA ALA A 256 -22.61 17.91 -11.03
C ALA A 256 -21.76 19.14 -11.39
N GLN A 257 -20.59 19.30 -10.77
CA GLN A 257 -19.63 20.37 -11.07
C GLN A 257 -19.18 20.33 -12.52
N ALA A 258 -18.76 19.15 -13.00
CA ALA A 258 -18.35 18.95 -14.38
C ALA A 258 -19.49 19.29 -15.35
N SER A 259 -20.72 18.84 -15.06
CA SER A 259 -21.89 19.15 -15.89
C SER A 259 -22.24 20.65 -15.92
N ALA A 260 -21.90 21.40 -14.87
CA ALA A 260 -22.08 22.84 -14.77
C ALA A 260 -20.92 23.65 -15.39
N GLY A 261 -19.90 22.99 -15.95
CA GLY A 261 -18.71 23.64 -16.49
C GLY A 261 -17.79 24.26 -15.42
N LEU A 262 -17.92 23.82 -14.16
CA LEU A 262 -17.03 24.24 -13.07
C LEU A 262 -15.72 23.44 -13.13
N GLN A 263 -14.64 24.08 -12.70
CA GLN A 263 -13.31 23.46 -12.71
C GLN A 263 -13.25 22.28 -11.74
N VAL A 264 -12.83 21.12 -12.24
CA VAL A 264 -12.49 19.93 -11.46
C VAL A 264 -10.98 19.72 -11.56
N LEU A 265 -10.32 19.37 -10.46
CA LEU A 265 -8.89 19.10 -10.45
C LEU A 265 -8.61 17.67 -10.91
N HIS A 266 -7.98 17.51 -12.07
CA HIS A 266 -7.65 16.20 -12.66
C HIS A 266 -6.38 16.24 -13.53
N SER A 267 -5.89 15.05 -13.90
CA SER A 267 -4.79 14.84 -14.85
C SER A 267 -5.20 14.09 -16.12
N LEU A 268 -6.51 13.97 -16.36
CA LEU A 268 -7.09 13.47 -17.61
C LEU A 268 -6.93 14.47 -18.75
#